data_AF-A0A3D3F6F7-F1
#
_entry.id   AF-A0A3D3F6F7-F1
#
_cell.length_a   1.000
_cell.length_b   1.000
_cell.length_c   1.000
_cell.angle_alpha   90.00
_cell.angle_beta   90.00
_cell.angle_gamma   90.00
#
_symmetry.space_group_name_H-M   'P 1'
#
loop_
_entity.id
_entity.type
_entity.pdbx_description
1 polymer ?
#
loop_
_entity_poly.entity_id
_entity_poly.type
_entity_poly.pdbx_seq_one_letter_code
_entity_poly.pdbx_strand_id
1 'polypeptide(L)'
;MTTSKDPDPHRWKVLESEYLHNEPWLTVRRERVELPNGNIIPSYYILEYANWVNIIAITKKNEFVFVRQYRHAIGRTCFELCAGVCEPE
;
A
#
# COMPACT_ATOMS: atom_id res chain seq x y z
N MET A 1 9.90 -0.59 16.91
CA MET A 1 10.67 -1.10 15.77
C MET A 1 11.36 -2.39 16.21
N THR A 2 10.72 -3.53 16.00
CA THR A 2 11.32 -4.84 16.25
C THR A 2 11.91 -5.35 14.93
N THR A 3 13.23 -5.22 14.78
CA THR A 3 13.98 -5.96 13.75
C THR A 3 14.12 -7.41 14.22
N SER A 4 13.08 -8.22 14.00
CA SER A 4 13.20 -9.67 14.15
C SER A 4 14.21 -10.19 13.12
N LYS A 5 15.28 -10.80 13.59
CA LYS A 5 16.33 -11.43 12.77
C LYS A 5 15.99 -12.86 12.33
N ASP A 6 14.81 -13.37 12.66
CA ASP A 6 14.40 -14.72 12.24
C ASP A 6 13.81 -14.68 10.82
N PRO A 7 14.20 -15.62 9.93
CA PRO A 7 13.57 -15.74 8.63
C PRO A 7 12.11 -16.14 8.83
N ASP A 8 11.19 -15.28 8.38
CA ASP A 8 9.76 -15.57 8.37
C ASP A 8 9.50 -16.82 7.50
N PRO A 9 9.07 -17.95 8.10
CA PRO A 9 8.87 -19.20 7.37
C PRO A 9 7.74 -19.11 6.34
N HIS A 10 6.94 -18.04 6.36
CA HIS A 10 5.89 -17.77 5.40
C HIS A 10 6.31 -16.81 4.28
N ARG A 11 7.56 -16.31 4.31
CA ARG A 11 8.05 -15.38 3.30
C ARG A 11 8.12 -16.05 1.93
N TRP A 12 7.53 -15.40 0.94
CA TRP A 12 7.63 -15.82 -0.45
C TRP A 12 9.03 -15.51 -0.98
N LYS A 13 9.57 -16.42 -1.78
CA LYS A 13 10.87 -16.23 -2.41
C LYS A 13 10.68 -15.55 -3.76
N VAL A 14 11.30 -14.39 -3.93
CA VAL A 14 11.34 -13.68 -5.21
C VAL A 14 12.37 -14.36 -6.11
N LEU A 15 11.92 -14.86 -7.26
CA LEU A 15 12.77 -15.49 -8.27
C LEU A 15 13.24 -14.49 -9.33
N GLU A 16 12.40 -13.51 -9.65
CA GLU A 16 12.64 -12.46 -10.63
C GLU A 16 11.79 -11.24 -10.29
N SER A 17 12.29 -10.04 -10.56
CA SER A 17 11.59 -8.78 -10.31
C SER A 17 11.92 -7.77 -11.39
N GLU A 18 10.91 -7.13 -11.98
CA GLU A 18 11.07 -6.11 -13.00
C GLU A 18 10.08 -4.96 -12.83
N TYR A 19 10.53 -3.73 -13.06
CA TYR A 19 9.66 -2.55 -13.09
C TYR A 19 9.02 -2.43 -14.47
N LEU A 20 7.69 -2.49 -14.53
CA LEU A 20 6.92 -2.30 -15.76
C LEU A 20 6.63 -0.81 -16.02
N HIS A 21 6.58 -0.02 -14.97
CA HIS A 21 6.35 1.42 -15.01
C HIS A 21 6.95 2.07 -13.75
N ASN A 22 7.59 3.22 -13.91
CA ASN A 22 8.28 3.93 -12.82
C ASN A 22 8.21 5.44 -13.02
N GLU A 23 7.08 6.02 -12.63
CA GLU A 23 6.82 7.47 -12.69
C GLU A 23 6.25 7.96 -11.36
N PRO A 24 6.33 9.27 -11.06
CA PRO A 24 5.64 9.83 -9.91
C PRO A 24 4.16 9.43 -9.91
N TRP A 25 3.67 9.01 -8.74
CA TRP A 25 2.28 8.57 -8.50
C TRP A 25 1.86 7.21 -9.06
N LEU A 26 2.70 6.55 -9.88
CA LEU A 26 2.45 5.19 -10.36
C LEU A 26 3.77 4.43 -10.55
N THR A 27 4.09 3.56 -9.60
CA THR A 27 5.21 2.63 -9.72
C THR A 27 4.69 1.21 -9.69
N VAL A 28 4.96 0.44 -10.75
CA VAL A 28 4.43 -0.91 -10.94
C VAL A 28 5.59 -1.87 -11.14
N ARG A 29 5.64 -2.90 -10.29
CA ARG A 29 6.63 -3.96 -10.35
C ARG A 29 5.96 -5.31 -10.52
N ARG A 30 6.51 -6.16 -11.39
CA ARG A 30 6.09 -7.54 -11.58
C ARG A 30 7.16 -8.46 -11.01
N GLU A 31 6.74 -9.40 -10.17
CA GLU A 31 7.61 -10.42 -9.62
C GLU A 31 7.15 -11.82 -10.03
N ARG A 32 8.12 -12.68 -10.30
CA ARG A 32 7.91 -14.13 -10.31
C ARG A 32 8.31 -14.65 -8.93
N VAL A 33 7.38 -15.29 -8.23
CA VAL A 33 7.55 -15.70 -6.84
C VAL A 33 7.31 -17.19 -6.65
N GLU A 34 8.07 -17.79 -5.73
CA GLU A 34 7.90 -19.15 -5.22
C GLU A 34 7.28 -19.06 -3.82
N LEU A 35 6.12 -19.70 -3.65
CA LEU A 35 5.40 -19.78 -2.38
C LEU A 35 6.09 -20.80 -1.45
N PRO A 36 5.83 -20.77 -0.13
CA PRO A 36 6.43 -21.72 0.82
C PRO A 36 6.15 -23.20 0.52
N ASN A 37 5.10 -23.50 -0.25
CA ASN A 37 4.76 -24.86 -0.68
C ASN A 37 5.42 -25.29 -2.01
N GLY A 38 6.31 -24.47 -2.58
CA GLY A 38 7.01 -24.73 -3.85
C GLY A 38 6.25 -24.31 -5.11
N ASN A 39 5.00 -23.84 -5.00
CA ASN A 39 4.25 -23.36 -6.17
C ASN A 39 4.84 -22.04 -6.69
N ILE A 40 4.85 -21.88 -8.02
CA ILE A 40 5.35 -20.67 -8.68
C ILE A 40 4.17 -19.84 -9.20
N ILE A 41 4.16 -18.55 -8.84
CA ILE A 41 3.33 -17.52 -9.48
C ILE A 41 4.22 -16.80 -10.51
N PRO A 42 3.95 -16.93 -11.82
CA PRO A 42 4.82 -16.37 -12.85
C PRO A 42 4.74 -14.84 -12.97
N SER A 43 3.66 -14.22 -12.48
CA SER A 43 3.42 -12.78 -12.58
C SER A 43 2.55 -12.28 -11.43
N TYR A 44 3.21 -11.82 -10.36
CA TYR A 44 2.59 -11.13 -9.23
C TYR A 44 2.86 -9.62 -9.36
N TYR A 45 1.81 -8.80 -9.31
CA TYR A 45 1.92 -7.36 -9.55
C TYR A 45 1.88 -6.60 -8.22
N ILE A 46 2.82 -5.67 -8.08
CA ILE A 46 2.99 -4.83 -6.90
C ILE A 46 2.84 -3.38 -7.35
N LEU A 47 1.97 -2.64 -6.66
CA LEU A 47 1.85 -1.19 -6.77
C LEU A 47 2.58 -0.59 -5.57
N GLU A 48 3.61 0.19 -5.85
CA GLU A 48 4.42 0.83 -4.81
C GLU A 48 3.83 2.22 -4.52
N TYR A 49 3.49 2.44 -3.25
CA TYR A 49 2.95 3.69 -2.75
C TYR A 49 3.78 4.16 -1.57
N ALA A 50 3.91 5.47 -1.41
CA ALA A 50 4.48 6.06 -0.21
C ALA A 50 3.67 5.66 1.03
N ASN A 51 4.32 5.63 2.19
CA ASN A 51 3.62 5.44 3.47
C ASN A 51 2.55 6.54 3.63
N TRP A 52 1.42 6.18 4.23
CA TRP A 52 0.34 7.12 4.49
C TRP A 52 -0.27 6.90 5.87
N VAL A 53 -0.96 7.91 6.36
CA VAL A 53 -1.69 7.89 7.63
C VAL A 53 -3.17 8.19 7.37
N ASN A 54 -4.04 7.48 8.08
CA ASN A 54 -5.46 7.81 8.21
C ASN A 54 -5.77 8.13 9.67
N ILE A 55 -6.66 9.09 9.90
CA ILE A 55 -7.02 9.58 11.23
C ILE A 55 -8.52 9.40 11.43
N ILE A 56 -8.91 8.74 12.51
CA ILE A 56 -10.29 8.74 13.02
C ILE A 56 -10.36 9.79 14.13
N ALA A 57 -10.87 10.97 13.80
CA ALA A 57 -11.03 12.06 14.75
C ALA A 57 -12.44 12.08 15.34
N ILE A 58 -12.53 12.19 16.66
CA ILE A 58 -13.79 12.17 17.42
C ILE A 58 -13.89 13.48 18.23
N THR A 59 -15.00 14.19 18.09
CA THR A 59 -15.25 15.42 18.84
C THR A 59 -15.64 15.13 20.29
N LYS A 60 -15.62 16.15 21.17
CA LYS A 60 -16.12 16.03 22.56
C LYS A 60 -17.61 15.65 22.65
N LYS A 61 -18.35 15.76 21.54
CA LYS A 61 -19.76 15.36 21.43
C LYS A 61 -19.94 13.94 20.86
N ASN A 62 -18.86 13.16 20.73
CA ASN A 62 -18.84 11.83 20.11
C ASN A 62 -19.27 11.81 18.64
N GLU A 63 -18.94 12.87 17.89
CA GLU A 63 -19.17 12.93 16.44
C GLU A 63 -17.86 12.65 15.69
N PHE A 64 -17.96 12.05 14.51
CA PHE A 64 -16.81 11.79 13.65
C PHE A 64 -16.53 12.97 12.72
N VAL A 65 -15.26 13.32 12.56
CA VAL A 65 -14.82 14.32 11.58
C VAL A 65 -14.44 13.63 10.27
N PHE A 66 -15.05 14.10 9.17
CA PHE A 66 -14.77 13.64 7.81
C PHE A 66 -14.39 14.82 6.91
N VAL A 67 -13.66 14.52 5.83
CA VAL A 67 -13.45 15.45 4.72
C VAL A 67 -14.36 15.10 3.54
N ARG A 68 -14.68 16.10 2.71
CA ARG A 68 -15.31 15.89 1.40
C ARG A 68 -14.29 16.13 0.31
N GLN A 69 -13.90 15.07 -0.39
CA GLN A 69 -12.84 15.13 -1.39
C GLN A 69 -13.31 14.55 -2.72
N TYR A 70 -12.99 15.24 -3.82
CA TYR A 70 -13.18 14.71 -5.18
C TYR A 70 -12.12 13.64 -5.47
N ARG A 71 -12.56 12.48 -5.94
CA ARG A 71 -11.68 11.37 -6.34
C ARG A 71 -11.83 11.14 -7.83
N HIS A 72 -10.83 11.60 -8.59
CA HIS A 72 -10.87 11.56 -10.06
C HIS A 72 -11.05 10.13 -10.62
N ALA A 73 -10.40 9.13 -10.03
CA ALA A 73 -10.50 7.73 -10.47
C ALA A 73 -11.94 7.16 -10.44
N ILE A 74 -12.81 7.70 -9.57
CA ILE A 74 -14.23 7.30 -9.47
C ILE A 74 -15.20 8.42 -9.88
N GLY A 75 -14.69 9.55 -10.38
CA GLY A 75 -15.48 10.65 -10.90
C GLY A 75 -16.45 11.32 -9.93
N ARG A 76 -16.23 11.24 -8.61
CA ARG A 76 -17.19 11.76 -7.62
C ARG A 76 -16.53 12.30 -6.35
N THR A 77 -17.27 13.15 -5.63
CA THR A 77 -16.90 13.64 -4.29
C THR A 77 -17.42 12.68 -3.22
N CYS A 78 -16.53 12.19 -2.36
CA CYS A 78 -16.86 11.25 -1.28
C CYS A 78 -16.60 11.88 0.10
N PHE A 79 -17.28 11.36 1.12
CA PHE A 79 -16.86 11.55 2.51
C PHE A 79 -15.77 10.54 2.84
N GLU A 80 -14.69 11.01 3.46
CA GLU A 80 -13.50 10.20 3.73
C GLU A 80 -12.88 10.58 5.07
N LEU A 81 -12.10 9.66 5.64
CA LEU A 81 -11.27 9.97 6.81
C LEU A 81 -10.22 11.03 6.44
N CYS A 82 -9.82 11.83 7.42
CA CYS A 82 -8.65 12.68 7.25
C CYS A 82 -7.44 11.79 7.02
N ALA A 83 -6.71 12.02 5.93
CA ALA A 83 -5.57 11.19 5.54
C ALA A 83 -4.51 12.03 4.83
N GLY A 84 -3.28 11.53 4.82
CA GLY A 84 -2.16 12.17 4.17
C GLY A 84 -1.03 11.19 3.88
N VAL A 85 -0.21 11.51 2.88
CA VAL A 85 1.02 10.80 2.56
C VAL A 85 2.13 11.32 3.46
N CYS A 86 3.02 10.44 3.92
CA CYS A 86 4.20 10.83 4.68
C CYS A 86 5.26 11.42 3.74
N GLU A 87 5.90 12.51 4.17
CA GLU A 87 7.10 13.00 3.51
C GLU A 87 8.25 11.98 3.65
N PRO A 88 9.18 11.91 2.67
CA PRO A 88 10.42 11.17 2.83
C PRO A 88 11.23 11.67 4.03
N GLU A 89 12.00 10.78 4.65
CA GLU A 89 12.95 11.13 5.73
C GLU A 89 14.15 11.95 5.24
#